data_AF-A0A653DVV0-F1
#
_entry.id   AF-A0A653DVV0-F1
#
_cell.length_a   1.000
_cell.length_b   1.000
_cell.length_c   1.000
_cell.angle_alpha   90.00
_cell.angle_beta   90.00
_cell.angle_gamma   90.00
#
_symmetry.space_group_name_H-M   'P 1'
#
loop_
_entity.id
_entity.type
_entity.pdbx_description
1 polymer ?
#
loop_
_entity_poly.entity_id
_entity_poly.type
_entity_poly.pdbx_seq_one_letter_code
_entity_poly.pdbx_strand_id
1 'polypeptide(L)'
;MSVTSFAIGVAVLVALVAFFGCCGAVKESSCMLTTYAAILITLFIIQVVLGVIAFVAVKNGDKQLKDLISTQLNELYQNKQKSGNQETIDTLQKGLECCGTTGPSDPLAYNSTTGALMNTCCKAETACTIANSYSHGCIEKLEDFLPTYFKAIGGIAIGFSVIEVCINKKQR
;
A
#
# COMPACT_ATOMS: atom_id res chain seq x y z
N MET A 1 -0.88 15.53 -14.06
CA MET A 1 -2.12 14.73 -14.06
C MET A 1 -2.40 14.33 -12.61
N SER A 2 -3.46 14.86 -12.00
CA SER A 2 -3.64 14.85 -10.55
C SER A 2 -4.18 13.51 -10.03
N VAL A 3 -3.77 13.12 -8.82
CA VAL A 3 -4.27 11.95 -8.07
C VAL A 3 -5.80 11.89 -7.99
N THR A 4 -6.45 13.06 -8.05
CA THR A 4 -7.91 13.20 -8.08
C THR A 4 -8.56 12.60 -9.32
N SER A 5 -7.93 12.74 -10.50
CA SER A 5 -8.47 12.20 -11.75
C SER A 5 -8.45 10.68 -11.75
N PHE A 6 -7.37 10.09 -11.21
CA PHE A 6 -7.27 8.64 -11.05
C PHE A 6 -8.34 8.12 -10.07
N ALA A 7 -8.52 8.79 -8.93
CA ALA A 7 -9.51 8.39 -7.94
C ALA A 7 -10.95 8.40 -8.51
N ILE A 8 -11.31 9.41 -9.30
CA ILE A 8 -12.63 9.48 -9.96
C ILE A 8 -12.81 8.33 -10.94
N GLY A 9 -11.80 8.04 -11.78
CA GLY A 9 -11.87 6.94 -12.73
C GLY A 9 -12.08 5.58 -12.06
N VAL A 10 -11.35 5.31 -10.97
CA VAL A 10 -11.50 4.08 -10.17
C VAL A 10 -12.91 4.01 -9.56
N ALA A 11 -13.42 5.11 -9.00
CA ALA A 11 -14.75 5.13 -8.37
C ALA A 11 -15.87 4.80 -9.38
N VAL A 12 -15.79 5.35 -10.59
CA VAL A 12 -16.76 5.06 -11.67
C VAL A 12 -16.70 3.59 -12.09
N LEU A 13 -15.49 3.04 -12.27
CA LEU A 13 -15.31 1.63 -12.61
C LEU A 13 -15.93 0.71 -11.55
N VAL A 14 -15.66 0.99 -10.27
CA VAL A 14 -16.18 0.21 -9.14
C VAL A 14 -17.72 0.27 -9.11
N ALA A 15 -18.31 1.45 -9.32
CA ALA A 15 -19.76 1.60 -9.36
C ALA A 15 -20.41 0.79 -10.50
N LEU A 16 -19.80 0.77 -11.69
CA LEU A 16 -20.27 -0.02 -12.82
C LEU A 16 -20.21 -1.52 -12.53
N VAL A 17 -19.08 -1.99 -12.01
CA VAL A 17 -18.90 -3.40 -11.63
C VAL A 17 -19.91 -3.81 -10.56
N ALA A 18 -20.15 -2.95 -9.56
CA ALA A 18 -21.14 -3.19 -8.52
C ALA A 18 -22.58 -3.24 -9.08
N PHE A 19 -22.92 -2.36 -10.02
CA PHE A 19 -24.22 -2.36 -10.69
C PHE A 19 -24.45 -3.66 -11.46
N PHE A 20 -23.48 -4.10 -12.26
CA PHE A 20 -23.60 -5.36 -12.99
C PHE A 20 -23.68 -6.58 -12.06
N GLY A 21 -22.95 -6.58 -10.94
CA GLY A 21 -23.06 -7.62 -9.93
C GLY A 21 -24.46 -7.67 -9.29
N CYS A 22 -24.95 -6.51 -8.83
CA CYS A 22 -26.26 -6.40 -8.18
C CYS A 22 -27.42 -6.74 -9.13
N CYS A 23 -27.46 -6.12 -10.31
CA CYS A 23 -28.49 -6.40 -11.32
C CYS A 23 -28.40 -7.81 -11.89
N GLY A 24 -27.20 -8.36 -12.05
CA GLY A 24 -26.98 -9.74 -12.50
C GLY A 24 -27.55 -10.76 -11.50
N ALA A 25 -27.37 -10.52 -10.20
CA ALA A 25 -27.93 -11.35 -9.14
C ALA A 25 -29.46 -11.25 -9.06
N VAL A 26 -30.02 -10.03 -9.10
CA VAL A 26 -31.48 -9.81 -8.98
C VAL A 26 -32.24 -10.32 -10.20
N LYS A 27 -31.68 -10.17 -11.40
CA LYS A 27 -32.37 -10.52 -12.66
C LYS A 27 -32.15 -11.98 -13.07
N GLU A 28 -31.42 -12.77 -12.28
CA GLU A 28 -31.01 -14.16 -12.57
C GLU A 28 -30.46 -14.34 -14.01
N SER A 29 -29.87 -13.27 -14.56
CA SER A 29 -29.47 -13.23 -15.96
C SER A 29 -28.06 -13.74 -16.12
N SER A 30 -27.91 -14.93 -16.69
CA SER A 30 -26.61 -15.57 -16.90
C SER A 30 -25.66 -14.72 -17.75
N CYS A 31 -26.16 -13.93 -18.70
CA CYS A 31 -25.35 -13.04 -19.54
C CYS A 31 -24.72 -11.88 -18.74
N MET A 32 -25.49 -11.24 -17.85
CA MET A 32 -24.97 -10.17 -16.99
C MET A 32 -23.95 -10.70 -15.97
N LEU A 33 -24.22 -11.86 -15.37
CA LEU A 33 -23.31 -12.46 -14.41
C LEU A 33 -22.00 -12.93 -15.07
N THR A 34 -22.08 -13.48 -16.29
CA THR A 34 -20.88 -13.86 -17.07
C THR A 34 -20.04 -12.64 -17.44
N THR A 35 -20.68 -11.55 -17.84
CA THR A 35 -19.97 -10.30 -18.18
C THR A 35 -19.28 -9.71 -16.95
N TYR A 36 -19.95 -9.69 -15.80
CA TYR A 36 -19.36 -9.31 -14.52
C TYR A 36 -18.13 -10.16 -14.18
N ALA A 37 -18.25 -11.48 -14.28
CA ALA A 37 -17.13 -12.39 -14.03
C ALA A 37 -15.97 -12.17 -15.01
N ALA A 38 -16.24 -11.97 -16.30
CA ALA A 38 -15.22 -11.70 -17.32
C ALA A 38 -14.46 -10.40 -17.06
N ILE A 39 -15.17 -9.33 -16.65
CA ILE A 39 -14.55 -8.05 -16.27
C ILE A 39 -13.65 -8.25 -15.06
N LEU A 40 -14.12 -8.94 -14.01
CA LEU A 40 -13.32 -9.19 -12.81
C LEU A 40 -12.07 -10.01 -13.09
N ILE A 41 -12.18 -11.07 -13.90
CA ILE A 41 -11.03 -11.90 -14.29
C ILE A 41 -10.01 -11.05 -15.06
N THR A 42 -10.47 -10.19 -15.97
CA THR A 42 -9.59 -9.29 -16.74
C THR A 42 -8.87 -8.31 -15.81
N LEU A 43 -9.59 -7.69 -14.86
CA LEU A 43 -8.99 -6.77 -13.88
C LEU A 43 -7.99 -7.50 -12.98
N PHE A 44 -8.29 -8.73 -12.56
CA PHE A 44 -7.38 -9.54 -11.76
C PHE A 44 -6.08 -9.85 -12.49
N ILE A 45 -6.14 -10.25 -13.77
CA ILE A 45 -4.94 -10.49 -14.58
C ILE A 45 -4.07 -9.22 -14.68
N ILE A 46 -4.69 -8.06 -14.95
CA ILE A 46 -3.97 -6.79 -15.02
C ILE A 46 -3.30 -6.45 -13.68
N GLN A 47 -4.02 -6.61 -12.57
CA GLN A 47 -3.47 -6.36 -11.23
C GLN A 47 -2.28 -7.26 -10.91
N VAL A 48 -2.34 -8.55 -11.27
CA VAL A 48 -1.23 -9.49 -11.07
C VAL A 48 -0.01 -9.07 -11.90
N VAL A 49 -0.20 -8.73 -13.18
CA VAL A 49 0.90 -8.28 -14.05
C VAL A 49 1.56 -7.01 -13.49
N LEU A 50 0.77 -6.00 -13.13
CA LEU A 50 1.28 -4.77 -12.53
C LEU A 50 1.99 -5.02 -11.20
N GLY A 51 1.43 -5.89 -10.36
CA GLY A 51 2.02 -6.27 -9.07
C GLY A 51 3.37 -6.97 -9.23
N VAL A 52 3.50 -7.88 -10.20
CA VAL A 52 4.77 -8.57 -10.49
C VAL A 52 5.81 -7.59 -11.02
N ILE A 53 5.44 -6.69 -11.94
CA ILE A 53 6.35 -5.65 -12.46
C ILE A 53 6.86 -4.77 -11.31
N ALA A 54 5.96 -4.29 -10.45
CA ALA A 54 6.31 -3.49 -9.29
C ALA A 54 7.23 -4.25 -8.31
N PHE A 55 6.90 -5.51 -8.00
CA PHE A 55 7.71 -6.35 -7.12
C PHE A 55 9.13 -6.54 -7.65
N VAL A 56 9.28 -6.84 -8.94
CA VAL A 56 10.58 -7.02 -9.58
C VAL A 56 11.36 -5.71 -9.60
N ALA A 57 10.70 -4.59 -9.89
CA ALA A 57 11.34 -3.27 -9.88
C ALA A 57 11.89 -2.90 -8.49
N VAL A 58 11.12 -3.14 -7.42
CA VAL A 58 11.61 -2.93 -6.03
C VAL A 58 12.77 -3.87 -5.74
N LYS A 59 12.63 -5.16 -6.04
CA LYS A 59 13.64 -6.19 -5.74
C LYS A 59 14.97 -5.94 -6.47
N ASN A 60 14.93 -5.48 -7.71
CA ASN A 60 16.11 -5.19 -8.51
C ASN A 60 16.71 -3.80 -8.21
N GLY A 61 16.09 -3.03 -7.31
CA GLY A 61 16.53 -1.69 -6.96
C GLY A 61 16.41 -0.70 -8.13
N ASP A 62 15.34 -0.79 -8.92
CA ASP A 62 15.10 0.09 -10.06
C ASP A 62 15.07 1.55 -9.64
N LYS A 63 16.01 2.34 -10.16
CA LYS A 63 16.19 3.75 -9.80
C LYS A 63 14.95 4.59 -10.06
N GLN A 64 14.21 4.35 -11.14
CA GLN A 64 13.02 5.14 -11.43
C GLN A 64 11.94 4.93 -10.37
N LEU A 65 11.76 3.69 -9.93
CA LEU A 65 10.78 3.40 -8.88
C LEU A 65 11.23 3.99 -7.53
N LYS A 66 12.53 3.89 -7.20
CA LYS A 66 13.08 4.51 -5.99
C LYS A 66 12.91 6.03 -5.99
N ASP A 67 13.19 6.67 -7.11
CA ASP A 67 13.03 8.12 -7.28
C ASP A 67 11.55 8.51 -7.13
N LEU A 68 10.64 7.77 -7.75
CA LEU A 68 9.20 8.00 -7.59
C LEU A 68 8.75 7.89 -6.13
N ILE A 69 9.15 6.82 -5.42
CA ILE A 69 8.82 6.62 -4.01
C ILE A 69 9.39 7.77 -3.17
N SER A 70 10.66 8.12 -3.41
CA SER A 70 11.36 9.19 -2.69
C SER A 70 10.70 10.54 -2.92
N THR A 71 10.37 10.89 -4.17
CA THR A 71 9.66 12.13 -4.50
C THR A 71 8.30 12.19 -3.82
N GLN A 72 7.49 11.13 -3.91
CA GLN A 72 6.16 11.11 -3.30
C GLN A 72 6.22 11.20 -1.77
N LEU A 73 7.13 10.47 -1.13
CA LEU A 73 7.32 10.57 0.33
C LEU A 73 7.85 11.94 0.74
N ASN A 74 8.82 12.50 0.00
CA ASN A 74 9.31 13.85 0.28
C ASN A 74 8.20 14.89 0.11
N GLU A 75 7.36 14.80 -0.93
CA GLU A 75 6.21 15.70 -1.11
C GLU A 75 5.21 15.58 0.05
N LEU A 76 4.91 14.36 0.50
CA LEU A 76 4.07 14.13 1.68
C LEU A 76 4.66 14.79 2.92
N TYR A 77 5.97 14.59 3.14
CA TYR A 77 6.70 15.14 4.28
C TYR A 77 6.97 16.65 4.19
N GLN A 78 6.99 17.27 3.01
CA GLN A 78 7.08 18.72 2.87
C GLN A 78 5.72 19.38 3.12
N ASN A 79 4.64 18.68 2.76
CA ASN A 79 3.27 19.17 2.88
C ASN A 79 2.57 18.68 4.16
N LYS A 80 3.28 18.37 5.25
CA LYS A 80 2.65 17.77 6.46
C LYS A 80 1.56 18.61 7.09
N GLN A 81 1.65 19.93 6.93
CA GLN A 81 0.69 20.90 7.46
C GLN A 81 -0.65 20.87 6.70
N LYS A 82 -0.73 20.21 5.54
CA LYS A 82 -2.01 19.97 4.86
C LYS A 82 -2.83 18.95 5.67
N SER A 83 -4.14 19.16 5.73
CA SER A 83 -5.06 18.27 6.44
C SER A 83 -4.90 16.81 6.00
N GLY A 84 -4.79 15.90 6.96
CA GLY A 84 -4.65 14.46 6.74
C GLY A 84 -3.23 13.96 6.47
N ASN A 85 -2.29 14.82 6.04
CA ASN A 85 -0.92 14.38 5.75
C ASN A 85 -0.16 14.00 7.02
N GLN A 86 -0.35 14.75 8.11
CA GLN A 86 0.27 14.41 9.39
C GLN A 86 -0.18 13.03 9.90
N GLU A 87 -1.48 12.73 9.86
CA GLU A 87 -2.03 11.43 10.25
C GLU A 87 -1.48 10.28 9.37
N THR A 88 -1.35 10.55 8.06
CA THR A 88 -0.75 9.61 7.11
C THR A 88 0.71 9.31 7.47
N ILE A 89 1.49 10.35 7.79
CA ILE A 89 2.89 10.20 8.19
C ILE A 89 3.00 9.46 9.53
N ASP A 90 2.14 9.79 10.50
CA ASP A 90 2.09 9.14 11.80
C ASP A 90 1.79 7.65 11.69
N THR A 91 0.86 7.28 10.80
CA THR A 91 0.53 5.89 10.50
C THR A 91 1.69 5.19 9.79
N LEU A 92 2.33 5.86 8.85
CA LEU A 92 3.49 5.34 8.12
C LEU A 92 4.66 5.03 9.07
N GLN A 93 5.04 5.99 9.91
CA GLN A 93 6.17 5.85 10.84
C GLN A 93 5.94 4.74 11.86
N LYS A 94 4.72 4.62 12.41
CA LYS A 94 4.37 3.53 13.32
C LYS A 94 4.28 2.18 12.62
N GLY A 95 3.70 2.14 11.41
CA GLY A 95 3.47 0.90 10.67
C GLY A 95 4.75 0.28 10.11
N LEU A 96 5.71 1.12 9.70
CA LEU A 96 6.99 0.67 9.14
C LEU A 96 8.15 0.74 10.15
N GLU A 97 7.89 1.22 11.38
CA GLU A 97 8.91 1.43 12.41
C GLU A 97 10.10 2.24 11.86
N CYS A 98 9.81 3.41 11.28
CA CYS A 98 10.76 4.28 10.60
C CYS A 98 10.64 5.74 11.07
N CYS A 99 11.69 6.54 10.84
CA CYS A 99 11.69 7.96 11.19
C CYS A 99 12.25 8.81 10.05
N GLY A 100 11.55 9.90 9.70
CA GLY A 100 11.94 10.76 8.57
C GLY A 100 11.83 10.06 7.21
N THR A 101 12.16 10.75 6.12
CA THR A 101 12.20 10.09 4.81
C THR A 101 13.47 9.27 4.67
N THR A 102 14.60 9.85 5.10
CA THR A 102 15.94 9.23 5.03
C THR A 102 16.50 8.80 6.39
N GLY A 103 15.90 9.22 7.49
CA GLY A 103 16.30 8.80 8.84
C GLY A 103 15.94 9.84 9.91
N PRO A 104 16.31 9.59 11.18
CA PRO A 104 15.97 10.49 12.29
C PRO A 104 16.73 11.83 12.28
N SER A 105 17.83 11.94 11.52
CA SER A 105 18.57 13.19 11.33
C SER A 105 18.03 14.05 10.19
N ASP A 106 17.05 13.56 9.45
CA ASP A 106 16.39 14.29 8.37
C ASP A 106 15.66 15.51 8.95
N PRO A 107 15.87 16.74 8.42
CA PRO A 107 15.10 17.92 8.83
C PRO A 107 13.59 17.71 8.74
N LEU A 108 13.14 16.87 7.80
CA LEU A 108 11.73 16.52 7.67
C LEU A 108 11.25 15.59 8.79
N ALA A 109 12.10 14.98 9.62
CA ALA A 109 11.66 14.19 10.78
C ALA A 109 11.15 15.06 11.95
N TYR A 110 11.39 16.37 11.89
CA TYR A 110 11.09 17.31 12.96
C TYR A 110 9.80 18.07 12.70
N ASN A 111 9.12 18.44 13.79
CA ASN A 111 7.98 19.33 13.73
C ASN A 111 8.47 20.79 13.56
N SER A 112 8.02 21.47 12.51
CA SER A 112 8.44 22.84 12.18
C SER A 112 8.07 23.88 13.24
N THR A 113 7.09 23.59 14.10
CA THR A 113 6.60 24.51 15.15
C THR A 113 7.35 24.33 16.47
N THR A 114 7.64 23.10 16.86
CA THR A 114 8.29 22.79 18.15
C THR A 114 9.79 22.55 18.05
N GLY A 115 10.31 22.29 16.84
CA GLY A 115 11.70 21.87 16.62
C GLY A 115 12.04 20.51 17.22
N ALA A 116 11.05 19.79 17.76
CA ALA A 116 11.20 18.47 18.34
C ALA A 116 10.97 17.38 17.29
N LEU A 117 11.61 16.22 17.50
CA LEU A 117 11.36 15.03 16.69
C LEU A 117 9.89 14.62 16.86
N MET A 118 9.25 14.17 15.79
CA MET A 118 7.86 13.72 15.86
C MET A 118 7.73 12.54 16.83
N ASN A 119 6.73 12.59 17.72
CA ASN A 119 6.53 11.55 18.73
C ASN A 119 6.30 10.15 18.11
N THR A 120 5.84 10.09 16.87
CA THR A 120 5.61 8.86 16.10
C THR A 120 6.88 8.19 15.59
N CYS A 121 8.04 8.87 15.65
CA CYS A 121 9.37 8.31 15.40
C CYS A 121 9.92 7.44 16.54
N CYS A 122 9.29 7.42 17.71
CA CYS A 122 9.77 6.68 18.88
C CYS A 122 8.72 5.69 19.39
N LYS A 123 9.18 4.62 20.06
CA LYS A 123 8.30 3.67 20.76
C LYS A 123 7.81 4.29 22.07
N ALA A 124 6.73 5.08 22.01
CA ALA A 124 5.92 5.53 23.14
C ALA A 124 6.71 5.95 24.41
N GLU A 125 7.70 6.84 24.25
CA GLU A 125 8.42 7.45 25.38
C GLU A 125 8.05 8.92 25.57
N THR A 126 8.18 9.41 26.80
CA THR A 126 7.84 10.78 27.22
C THR A 126 8.73 11.85 26.58
N ALA A 127 9.90 11.47 26.06
CA ALA A 127 10.79 12.36 25.30
C ALA A 127 11.40 11.62 24.11
N CYS A 128 10.98 11.98 22.89
CA CYS A 128 11.52 11.39 21.66
C CYS A 128 12.83 12.10 21.28
N THR A 129 13.93 11.34 21.27
CA THR A 129 15.27 11.81 20.89
C THR A 129 15.85 10.92 19.81
N ILE A 130 16.92 11.36 19.15
CA ILE A 130 17.62 10.57 18.13
C ILE A 130 18.14 9.22 18.69
N ALA A 131 18.40 9.14 20.00
CA ALA A 131 18.87 7.91 20.63
C ALA A 131 17.78 6.82 20.76
N ASN A 132 16.52 7.24 20.93
CA ASN A 132 15.39 6.33 21.17
C ASN A 132 14.43 6.27 19.96
N SER A 133 14.80 6.87 18.83
CA SER A 133 14.01 6.87 17.61
C SER A 133 14.32 5.65 16.73
N TYR A 134 13.43 5.39 15.78
CA TYR A 134 13.70 4.42 14.71
C TYR A 134 14.92 4.86 13.90
N SER A 135 15.90 3.96 13.77
CA SER A 135 17.19 4.28 13.17
C SER A 135 17.17 4.42 11.65
N HIS A 136 16.14 3.87 10.98
CA HIS A 136 16.05 3.84 9.52
C HIS A 136 15.03 4.85 8.99
N GLY A 137 15.30 5.36 7.78
CA GLY A 137 14.37 6.18 7.02
C GLY A 137 13.18 5.40 6.50
N CYS A 138 12.04 6.08 6.30
CA CYS A 138 10.84 5.44 5.80
C CYS A 138 10.94 5.00 4.33
N ILE A 139 11.78 5.63 3.51
CA ILE A 139 12.00 5.19 2.12
C ILE A 139 12.63 3.79 2.10
N GLU A 140 13.70 3.59 2.87
CA GLU A 140 14.41 2.31 2.98
C GLU A 140 13.49 1.22 3.55
N LYS A 141 12.80 1.51 4.66
CA LYS A 141 11.87 0.53 5.26
C LYS A 141 10.70 0.20 4.35
N LEU A 142 10.21 1.15 3.56
CA LEU A 142 9.14 0.90 2.59
C LEU A 142 9.64 -0.04 1.46
N GLU A 143 10.85 0.18 0.96
CA GLU A 143 11.48 -0.69 -0.04
C GLU A 143 11.66 -2.13 0.47
N ASP A 144 12.00 -2.30 1.75
CA ASP A 144 12.13 -3.62 2.39
C ASP A 144 10.78 -4.26 2.73
N PHE A 145 9.78 -3.45 3.07
CA PHE A 145 8.45 -3.90 3.46
C PHE A 145 7.69 -4.48 2.27
N LEU A 146 7.76 -3.83 1.10
CA LEU A 146 7.05 -4.26 -0.12
C LEU A 146 7.33 -5.74 -0.50
N PRO A 147 8.58 -6.17 -0.73
CA PRO A 147 8.86 -7.54 -1.14
C PRO A 147 8.53 -8.55 -0.03
N THR A 148 8.71 -8.17 1.23
CA THR A 148 8.35 -9.00 2.40
C THR A 148 6.84 -9.23 2.44
N TYR A 149 6.05 -8.19 2.20
CA TYR A 149 4.60 -8.24 2.17
C TYR A 149 4.08 -9.12 1.01
N PHE A 150 4.61 -8.94 -0.20
CA PHE A 150 4.27 -9.79 -1.35
C PHE A 150 4.61 -11.26 -1.10
N LYS A 151 5.77 -11.54 -0.46
CA LYS A 151 6.16 -12.91 -0.09
C LYS A 151 5.19 -13.52 0.94
N ALA A 152 4.73 -12.74 1.91
CA ALA A 152 3.76 -13.19 2.91
C ALA A 152 2.41 -13.53 2.28
N ILE A 153 1.86 -12.64 1.44
CA ILE A 153 0.60 -12.89 0.71
C ILE A 153 0.73 -14.13 -0.18
N GLY A 154 1.84 -14.25 -0.92
CA GLY A 154 2.09 -15.41 -1.77
C GLY A 154 2.08 -16.72 -0.97
N GLY A 155 2.73 -16.74 0.21
CA GLY A 155 2.70 -17.90 1.10
C GLY A 155 1.30 -18.25 1.61
N ILE A 156 0.52 -17.24 2.00
CA ILE A 156 -0.87 -17.41 2.45
C ILE A 156 -1.75 -18.00 1.34
N ALA A 157 -1.63 -17.49 0.10
CA ALA A 157 -2.40 -17.97 -1.05
C ALA A 157 -2.11 -19.44 -1.39
N ILE A 158 -0.85 -19.85 -1.33
CA ILE A 158 -0.47 -21.26 -1.55
C ILE A 158 -1.07 -22.14 -0.44
N GLY A 159 -1.01 -21.68 0.82
CA GLY A 159 -1.63 -22.39 1.95
C GLY A 159 -3.14 -22.61 1.75
N PHE A 160 -3.88 -21.56 1.39
CA PHE A 160 -5.32 -21.67 1.10
C PHE A 160 -5.60 -22.64 -0.07
N SER A 161 -4.81 -22.57 -1.15
CA SER A 161 -4.97 -23.45 -2.31
C SER A 161 -4.80 -24.92 -1.95
N VAL A 162 -3.82 -25.26 -1.09
CA VAL A 162 -3.61 -26.63 -0.62
C VAL A 162 -4.80 -27.11 0.21
N ILE A 163 -5.31 -26.27 1.12
CA ILE A 163 -6.45 -26.60 1.98
C ILE A 163 -7.70 -26.90 1.14
N GLU A 164 -8.02 -26.07 0.15
CA GLU A 164 -9.16 -26.28 -0.74
C GLU A 164 -9.06 -27.62 -1.50
N VAL A 165 -7.87 -27.94 -2.03
CA VAL A 165 -7.63 -29.22 -2.74
C VAL A 165 -7.75 -30.41 -1.79
N CYS A 166 -7.23 -30.31 -0.56
CA CYS A 166 -7.33 -31.35 0.45
C CYS A 166 -8.78 -31.60 0.90
N ILE A 167 -9.58 -30.53 1.07
CA ILE A 167 -11.00 -30.63 1.43
C ILE A 167 -11.79 -31.25 0.27
N ASN A 168 -11.54 -30.81 -0.97
CA ASN A 168 -12.23 -31.34 -2.14
C ASN A 168 -11.90 -32.84 -2.36
N LYS A 169 -10.67 -33.27 -2.08
CA LYS A 169 -10.30 -34.70 -2.08
C LYS A 169 -11.00 -35.53 -1.00
N LYS A 170 -11.50 -34.92 0.09
CA LYS A 170 -12.18 -35.63 1.18
C LYS A 170 -13.70 -35.76 0.96
N GLN A 171 -14.27 -34.96 0.07
CA GLN A 171 -15.69 -35.00 -0.33
C GLN A 171 -15.98 -35.99 -1.47
N ARG A 172 -14.94 -36.54 -2.11
CA ARG A 172 -15.02 -37.52 -3.19
C ARG A 172 -14.60 -38.90 -2.69
#